data_AF-A0A1G9T9P9-F1
#
_entry.id   AF-A0A1G9T9P9-F1
#
_cell.length_a   1.000
_cell.length_b   1.000
_cell.length_c   1.000
_cell.angle_alpha   90.00
_cell.angle_beta   90.00
_cell.angle_gamma   90.00
#
_symmetry.space_group_name_H-M   'P 1'
#
loop_
_entity.id
_entity.type
_entity.pdbx_description
1 polymer ?
#
loop_
_entity_poly.entity_id
_entity_poly.type
_entity_poly.pdbx_seq_one_letter_code
_entity_poly.pdbx_strand_id
1 'polypeptide(L)'
;MRKFLRRAAVRKSRPSDPQPAGAQLIRAEPVPPPGQCPVGRSGPAEAVPVRPAPAADLARLRQEAEEFLRLYHSEERGAGDPAKRIAAVHAEIDATGTYRHTADELAHGARVAWRNSNRCIGRLYWRSLRVRDRRDVRDADTIAAEAVAHLREATNGGRIRPVITVFAPEAPGRPGPRIWNEQLVRYAGYADGAGRVTGDPRNAGLTAYATGLGWPGGPGTQFDVLPLVVQGSDDKPRWFELPDDAVHEVPLRHPDDDWFAALGLRWHAVPAISNMCLEIGGICYPAAPFNGWYMGTEIGARNLADTDRYDLLPVVAARLGLDTSTDRTLWKDRALVELNRAVLHSFDTAGVTITDHHTESRRFLAHLEQEAGRGRRVGADWSWIVPPISGAATGVFHRTYDTVQARPVFAHHPEALARARGEEPAPEPARATDLV
;
A
#
# COMPACT_ATOMS: atom_id res chain seq x y z
N MET A 1 2.68 -79.95 54.26
CA MET A 1 3.79 -80.91 54.46
C MET A 1 5.10 -80.23 54.06
N ARG A 2 6.08 -80.23 54.98
CA ARG A 2 7.57 -80.22 54.84
C ARG A 2 8.13 -80.25 53.40
N LYS A 3 9.23 -79.61 52.97
CA LYS A 3 10.52 -79.12 53.54
C LYS A 3 11.27 -78.41 52.35
N PHE A 4 12.02 -77.29 52.53
CA PHE A 4 13.51 -77.18 52.61
C PHE A 4 14.28 -77.83 51.42
N LEU A 5 15.32 -77.33 50.72
CA LEU A 5 16.50 -76.46 50.94
C LEU A 5 17.12 -76.07 49.56
N ARG A 6 17.57 -74.83 49.30
CA ARG A 6 18.97 -74.31 49.34
C ARG A 6 20.13 -75.16 48.77
N ARG A 7 20.88 -74.58 47.81
CA ARG A 7 22.37 -74.41 47.72
C ARG A 7 22.71 -73.67 46.39
N ALA A 8 23.34 -72.47 46.36
CA ALA A 8 24.77 -72.09 46.51
C ALA A 8 25.73 -72.85 45.57
N ALA A 9 26.75 -72.30 44.90
CA ALA A 9 27.22 -70.97 44.50
C ALA A 9 28.48 -71.22 43.62
N VAL A 10 28.74 -70.49 42.51
CA VAL A 10 30.10 -70.36 41.93
C VAL A 10 30.26 -68.98 41.27
N ARG A 11 31.38 -68.32 41.58
CA ARG A 11 31.82 -67.00 41.10
C ARG A 11 32.96 -67.20 40.08
N LYS A 12 32.99 -66.44 38.97
CA LYS A 12 34.21 -65.98 38.25
C LYS A 12 33.83 -64.85 37.27
N SER A 13 34.81 -64.02 36.94
CA SER A 13 34.73 -62.57 36.64
C SER A 13 34.70 -62.15 35.15
N ARG A 14 33.86 -61.12 34.87
CA ARG A 14 33.88 -59.95 33.92
C ARG A 14 34.60 -60.01 32.55
N PRO A 15 34.02 -59.33 31.53
CA PRO A 15 34.44 -57.95 31.22
C PRO A 15 33.32 -56.90 30.96
N SER A 16 33.67 -55.66 31.29
CA SER A 16 33.16 -54.30 30.97
C SER A 16 31.79 -54.05 30.30
N ASP A 17 31.00 -53.22 30.99
CA ASP A 17 29.81 -52.51 30.50
C ASP A 17 30.14 -51.35 29.54
N PRO A 18 29.31 -51.08 28.51
CA PRO A 18 29.27 -49.79 27.83
C PRO A 18 28.35 -48.79 28.57
N GLN A 19 28.85 -47.56 28.75
CA GLN A 19 28.12 -46.43 29.35
C GLN A 19 26.97 -45.93 28.46
N PRO A 20 25.84 -45.48 29.05
CA PRO A 20 24.81 -44.73 28.34
C PRO A 20 25.15 -43.24 28.26
N ALA A 21 24.97 -42.65 27.07
CA ALA A 21 25.19 -41.24 26.81
C ALA A 21 24.25 -40.36 27.65
N GLY A 22 24.84 -39.38 28.35
CA GLY A 22 24.16 -38.46 29.25
C GLY A 22 23.34 -37.40 28.52
N ALA A 23 22.15 -37.13 29.08
CA ALA A 23 21.37 -35.94 28.81
C ALA A 23 22.13 -34.69 29.26
N GLN A 24 22.49 -33.82 28.31
CA GLN A 24 23.04 -32.50 28.61
C GLN A 24 21.89 -31.53 28.91
N LEU A 25 21.82 -31.10 30.17
CA LEU A 25 21.08 -29.93 30.61
C LEU A 25 21.66 -28.67 29.94
N ILE A 26 20.86 -28.01 29.11
CA ILE A 26 21.21 -26.70 28.54
C ILE A 26 21.12 -25.66 29.66
N ARG A 27 22.20 -24.92 29.86
CA ARG A 27 22.29 -23.79 30.80
C ARG A 27 21.35 -22.66 30.33
N ALA A 28 20.60 -22.09 31.27
CA ALA A 28 19.78 -20.90 31.02
C ALA A 28 20.66 -19.67 30.77
N GLU A 29 20.45 -18.99 29.65
CA GLU A 29 20.97 -17.65 29.38
C GLU A 29 20.07 -16.57 30.01
N PRO A 30 20.62 -15.39 30.37
CA PRO A 30 19.87 -14.35 31.05
C PRO A 30 18.83 -13.66 30.15
N VAL A 31 17.69 -13.33 30.75
CA VAL A 31 16.55 -12.65 30.12
C VAL A 31 16.89 -11.17 29.83
N PRO A 32 16.69 -10.66 28.61
CA PRO A 32 16.87 -9.23 28.30
C PRO A 32 15.66 -8.39 28.77
N PRO A 33 15.83 -7.08 29.03
CA PRO A 33 14.74 -6.22 29.48
C PRO A 33 13.66 -6.02 28.39
N PRO A 34 12.40 -5.73 28.77
CA PRO A 34 11.28 -5.67 27.83
C PRO A 34 11.35 -4.39 26.99
N GLY A 35 11.31 -4.51 25.66
CA GLY A 35 11.21 -3.35 24.76
C GLY A 35 11.81 -3.46 23.36
N GLN A 36 11.94 -4.64 22.75
CA GLN A 36 12.34 -4.76 21.34
C GLN A 36 11.54 -5.87 20.62
N CYS A 37 10.62 -5.46 19.74
CA CYS A 37 10.04 -6.34 18.73
C CYS A 37 11.14 -6.86 17.78
N PRO A 38 11.17 -8.16 17.43
CA PRO A 38 12.20 -8.72 16.56
C PRO A 38 11.89 -8.52 15.06
N VAL A 39 11.30 -7.37 14.67
CA VAL A 39 11.12 -6.97 13.26
C VAL A 39 11.59 -5.53 13.12
N GLY A 40 12.90 -5.35 13.22
CA GLY A 40 13.54 -4.04 13.18
C GLY A 40 15.02 -4.17 12.89
N ARG A 41 15.39 -4.95 11.86
CA ARG A 41 16.70 -4.78 11.24
C ARG A 41 16.55 -3.75 10.14
N SER A 42 16.92 -2.51 10.46
CA SER A 42 17.41 -1.56 9.48
C SER A 42 18.51 -2.26 8.67
N GLY A 43 18.23 -2.52 7.38
CA GLY A 43 19.27 -2.90 6.43
C GLY A 43 20.37 -1.84 6.41
N PRO A 44 21.59 -2.19 5.95
CA PRO A 44 22.64 -1.20 5.79
C PRO A 44 22.10 -0.04 4.95
N ALA A 45 22.38 1.20 5.36
CA ALA A 45 22.04 2.39 4.60
C ALA A 45 22.49 2.17 3.15
N GLU A 46 21.52 2.07 2.23
CA GLU A 46 21.81 2.07 0.81
C GLU A 46 22.60 3.35 0.54
N ALA A 47 23.83 3.19 0.06
CA ALA A 47 24.62 4.29 -0.44
C ALA A 47 23.76 5.02 -1.48
N VAL A 48 23.60 6.33 -1.31
CA VAL A 48 22.92 7.20 -2.28
C VAL A 48 23.52 6.89 -3.65
N PRO A 49 22.74 6.38 -4.62
CA PRO A 49 23.30 6.03 -5.91
C PRO A 49 23.86 7.29 -6.55
N VAL A 50 25.16 7.27 -6.84
CA VAL A 50 25.80 8.29 -7.68
C VAL A 50 25.05 8.30 -9.01
N ARG A 51 24.46 9.45 -9.35
CA ARG A 51 23.65 9.63 -10.56
C ARG A 51 24.50 9.26 -11.79
N PRO A 52 24.00 8.45 -12.73
CA PRO A 52 24.72 8.13 -13.96
C PRO A 52 24.97 9.39 -14.79
N ALA A 53 25.97 9.36 -15.67
CA ALA A 53 26.20 10.43 -16.63
C ALA A 53 24.98 10.58 -17.58
N PRO A 54 24.68 11.78 -18.11
CA PRO A 54 23.50 12.01 -18.97
C PRO A 54 23.40 11.05 -20.18
N ALA A 55 24.53 10.61 -20.75
CA ALA A 55 24.55 9.63 -21.83
C ALA A 55 24.13 8.22 -21.38
N ALA A 56 24.47 7.82 -20.14
CA ALA A 56 24.07 6.55 -19.54
C ALA A 56 22.57 6.53 -19.23
N ASP A 57 22.00 7.68 -18.85
CA ASP A 57 20.56 7.83 -18.61
C ASP A 57 19.75 7.66 -19.90
N LEU A 58 20.20 8.23 -21.02
CA LEU A 58 19.51 8.07 -22.31
C LEU A 58 19.61 6.65 -22.88
N ALA A 59 20.75 5.97 -22.69
CA ALA A 59 20.88 4.57 -23.10
C ALA A 59 19.91 3.67 -22.32
N ARG A 60 19.80 3.88 -21.01
CA ARG A 60 18.84 3.19 -20.15
C ARG A 60 17.40 3.50 -20.56
N LEU A 61 17.06 4.75 -20.83
CA LEU A 61 15.72 5.14 -21.29
C LEU A 61 15.33 4.43 -22.59
N ARG A 62 16.24 4.35 -23.57
CA ARG A 62 16.01 3.61 -24.83
C ARG A 62 15.73 2.12 -24.54
N GLN A 63 16.53 1.50 -23.67
CA GLN A 63 16.32 0.10 -23.28
C GLN A 63 14.95 -0.11 -22.61
N GLU A 64 14.61 0.68 -21.59
CA GLU A 64 13.33 0.55 -20.89
C GLU A 64 12.14 0.81 -21.82
N ALA A 65 12.26 1.77 -22.74
CA ALA A 65 11.25 2.05 -23.76
C ALA A 65 11.08 0.86 -24.72
N GLU A 66 12.18 0.29 -25.22
CA GLU A 66 12.14 -0.88 -26.10
C GLU A 66 11.49 -2.09 -25.42
N GLU A 67 11.89 -2.39 -24.18
CA GLU A 67 11.32 -3.48 -23.38
C GLU A 67 9.80 -3.30 -23.20
N PHE A 68 9.35 -2.10 -22.87
CA PHE A 68 7.94 -1.77 -22.72
C PHE A 68 7.16 -1.89 -24.04
N LEU A 69 7.70 -1.37 -25.15
CA LEU A 69 7.04 -1.43 -26.45
C LEU A 69 6.92 -2.88 -26.94
N ARG A 70 7.95 -3.70 -26.76
CA ARG A 70 7.88 -5.14 -27.06
C ARG A 70 6.81 -5.83 -26.23
N LEU A 71 6.71 -5.51 -24.94
CA LEU A 71 5.65 -6.04 -24.07
C LEU A 71 4.26 -5.65 -24.59
N TYR A 72 4.03 -4.35 -24.84
CA TYR A 72 2.77 -3.84 -25.37
C TYR A 72 2.36 -4.56 -26.66
N HIS A 73 3.27 -4.61 -27.65
CA HIS A 73 3.00 -5.25 -28.94
C HIS A 73 2.79 -6.77 -28.83
N SER A 74 3.37 -7.43 -27.82
CA SER A 74 3.17 -8.87 -27.59
C SER A 74 1.81 -9.19 -26.96
N GLU A 75 1.25 -8.28 -26.17
CA GLU A 75 0.02 -8.50 -25.40
C GLU A 75 -1.22 -7.90 -26.07
N GLU A 76 -1.09 -6.82 -26.84
CA GLU A 76 -2.20 -6.13 -27.49
C GLU A 76 -2.46 -6.67 -28.90
N ARG A 77 -3.71 -7.11 -29.11
CA ARG A 77 -4.14 -7.67 -30.39
C ARG A 77 -4.13 -6.59 -31.47
N GLY A 78 -3.45 -6.86 -32.58
CA GLY A 78 -3.42 -5.96 -33.74
C GLY A 78 -2.37 -4.86 -33.67
N ALA A 79 -1.52 -4.82 -32.63
CA ALA A 79 -0.43 -3.84 -32.53
C ALA A 79 0.65 -4.01 -33.62
N GLY A 80 0.79 -5.21 -34.20
CA GLY A 80 1.75 -5.48 -35.27
C GLY A 80 3.20 -5.48 -34.80
N ASP A 81 4.14 -5.33 -35.74
CA ASP A 81 5.58 -5.32 -35.46
C ASP A 81 6.02 -4.03 -34.73
N PRO A 82 6.67 -4.12 -33.54
CA PRO A 82 7.11 -2.95 -32.79
C PRO A 82 8.28 -2.18 -33.44
N ALA A 83 8.98 -2.74 -34.42
CA ALA A 83 10.25 -2.18 -34.93
C ALA A 83 10.15 -0.71 -35.37
N LYS A 84 9.07 -0.35 -36.09
CA LYS A 84 8.85 1.04 -36.53
C LYS A 84 8.61 1.99 -35.36
N ARG A 85 7.84 1.55 -34.36
CA ARG A 85 7.53 2.35 -33.17
C ARG A 85 8.76 2.53 -32.28
N ILE A 86 9.55 1.47 -32.09
CA ILE A 86 10.83 1.52 -31.36
C ILE A 86 11.78 2.53 -32.03
N ALA A 87 11.96 2.45 -33.36
CA ALA A 87 12.82 3.37 -34.09
C ALA A 87 12.36 4.84 -33.95
N ALA A 88 11.04 5.09 -34.03
CA ALA A 88 10.48 6.42 -33.83
C ALA A 88 10.71 6.95 -32.40
N VAL A 89 10.55 6.09 -31.38
CA VAL A 89 10.80 6.46 -29.99
C VAL A 89 12.28 6.73 -29.73
N HIS A 90 13.20 5.93 -30.29
CA HIS A 90 14.63 6.21 -30.19
C HIS A 90 14.98 7.57 -30.80
N ALA A 91 14.44 7.89 -31.98
CA ALA A 91 14.66 9.20 -32.61
C ALA A 91 14.08 10.36 -31.77
N GLU A 92 12.92 10.18 -31.13
CA GLU A 92 12.33 11.17 -30.22
C GLU A 92 13.19 11.39 -28.98
N ILE A 93 13.73 10.31 -28.39
CA ILE A 93 14.69 10.36 -27.27
C ILE A 93 15.96 11.10 -27.68
N ASP A 94 16.50 10.82 -28.86
CA ASP A 94 17.70 11.49 -29.38
C ASP A 94 17.49 13.00 -29.56
N ALA A 95 16.30 13.39 -30.03
CA ALA A 95 15.97 14.78 -30.32
C ALA A 95 15.57 15.60 -29.07
N THR A 96 14.93 14.97 -28.09
CA THR A 96 14.28 15.71 -26.98
C THR A 96 14.75 15.29 -25.59
N GLY A 97 15.50 14.20 -25.48
CA GLY A 97 15.89 13.58 -24.22
C GLY A 97 14.79 12.77 -23.54
N THR A 98 13.62 12.59 -24.18
CA THR A 98 12.49 11.78 -23.67
C THR A 98 11.60 11.29 -24.83
N TYR A 99 10.49 10.63 -24.53
CA TYR A 99 9.46 10.30 -25.53
C TYR A 99 8.04 10.33 -24.93
N ARG A 100 7.03 10.36 -25.80
CA ARG A 100 5.63 10.34 -25.40
C ARG A 100 4.95 9.02 -25.79
N HIS A 101 4.33 8.36 -24.80
CA HIS A 101 3.42 7.24 -25.05
C HIS A 101 2.20 7.68 -25.87
N THR A 102 1.67 6.78 -26.70
CA THR A 102 0.30 6.90 -27.22
C THR A 102 -0.73 6.74 -26.10
N ALA A 103 -2.02 7.03 -26.36
CA ALA A 103 -3.07 6.80 -25.38
C ALA A 103 -3.23 5.31 -25.04
N ASP A 104 -3.09 4.43 -26.03
CA ASP A 104 -3.19 2.97 -25.84
C ASP A 104 -1.99 2.40 -25.08
N GLU A 105 -0.78 2.88 -25.40
CA GLU A 105 0.44 2.55 -24.66
C GLU A 105 0.30 2.97 -23.17
N LEU A 106 -0.19 4.19 -22.91
CA LEU A 106 -0.42 4.66 -21.54
C LEU A 106 -1.44 3.77 -20.81
N ALA A 107 -2.55 3.46 -21.47
CA ALA A 107 -3.61 2.66 -20.87
C ALA A 107 -3.14 1.24 -20.54
N HIS A 108 -2.39 0.62 -21.47
CA HIS A 108 -1.76 -0.67 -21.25
C HIS A 108 -0.74 -0.60 -20.11
N GLY A 109 0.14 0.40 -20.11
CA GLY A 109 1.16 0.57 -19.09
C GLY A 109 0.60 0.71 -17.68
N ALA A 110 -0.45 1.53 -17.49
CA ALA A 110 -1.12 1.69 -16.19
C ALA A 110 -1.77 0.39 -15.70
N ARG A 111 -2.42 -0.35 -16.61
CA ARG A 111 -3.05 -1.64 -16.33
C ARG A 111 -2.03 -2.71 -15.93
N VAL A 112 -0.92 -2.78 -16.65
CA VAL A 112 0.16 -3.73 -16.35
C VAL A 112 0.90 -3.33 -15.06
N ALA A 113 1.06 -2.04 -14.76
CA ALA A 113 1.59 -1.60 -13.47
C ALA A 113 0.76 -2.11 -12.29
N TRP A 114 -0.57 -2.11 -12.41
CA TRP A 114 -1.45 -2.71 -11.41
C TRP A 114 -1.28 -4.23 -11.32
N ARG A 115 -1.24 -4.93 -12.47
CA ARG A 115 -0.94 -6.38 -12.52
C ARG A 115 0.38 -6.73 -11.82
N ASN A 116 1.38 -5.89 -11.96
CA ASN A 116 2.72 -6.08 -11.40
C ASN A 116 2.84 -5.62 -9.92
N SER A 117 1.77 -5.11 -9.32
CA SER A 117 1.81 -4.56 -7.95
C SER A 117 1.85 -5.67 -6.89
N ASN A 118 3.06 -6.02 -6.44
CA ASN A 118 3.30 -7.13 -5.50
C ASN A 118 2.57 -7.02 -4.16
N ARG A 119 2.20 -5.79 -3.76
CA ARG A 119 1.50 -5.49 -2.50
C ARG A 119 -0.02 -5.37 -2.65
N CYS A 120 -0.56 -5.62 -3.85
CA CYS A 120 -1.99 -5.52 -4.12
C CYS A 120 -2.63 -6.91 -4.22
N ILE A 121 -3.59 -7.20 -3.33
CA ILE A 121 -4.38 -8.45 -3.40
C ILE A 121 -5.45 -8.39 -4.50
N GLY A 122 -5.99 -7.20 -4.79
CA GLY A 122 -7.07 -6.96 -5.75
C GLY A 122 -6.69 -6.99 -7.23
N ARG A 123 -5.69 -7.78 -7.63
CA ARG A 123 -5.12 -7.75 -8.98
C ARG A 123 -5.96 -8.43 -10.06
N LEU A 124 -6.98 -9.22 -9.70
CA LEU A 124 -7.83 -9.90 -10.68
C LEU A 124 -8.51 -8.92 -11.67
N TYR A 125 -8.73 -7.67 -11.23
CA TYR A 125 -9.45 -6.64 -11.96
C TYR A 125 -8.56 -5.76 -12.84
N TRP A 126 -7.26 -6.05 -12.97
CA TRP A 126 -6.29 -5.15 -13.59
C TRP A 126 -6.68 -4.62 -14.99
N ARG A 127 -7.44 -5.40 -15.78
CA ARG A 127 -7.93 -5.01 -17.11
C ARG A 127 -9.11 -4.04 -17.10
N SER A 128 -9.88 -3.98 -16.01
CA SER A 128 -11.06 -3.10 -15.91
C SER A 128 -10.69 -1.65 -15.56
N LEU A 129 -9.40 -1.37 -15.31
CA LEU A 129 -8.93 -0.03 -14.99
C LEU A 129 -9.27 0.96 -16.11
N ARG A 130 -10.05 1.98 -15.75
CA ARG A 130 -10.34 3.12 -16.61
C ARG A 130 -9.23 4.16 -16.46
N VAL A 131 -8.60 4.50 -17.59
CA VAL A 131 -7.49 5.45 -17.62
C VAL A 131 -7.99 6.79 -18.12
N ARG A 132 -7.85 7.83 -17.29
CA ARG A 132 -8.08 9.23 -17.64
C ARG A 132 -6.75 9.85 -18.02
N ASP A 133 -6.55 10.04 -19.32
CA ASP A 133 -5.35 10.72 -19.85
C ASP A 133 -5.48 12.24 -19.60
N ARG A 134 -4.64 12.76 -18.70
CA ARG A 134 -4.51 14.19 -18.36
C ARG A 134 -3.05 14.63 -18.41
N ARG A 135 -2.25 14.01 -19.28
CA ARG A 135 -0.79 14.26 -19.38
C ARG A 135 -0.42 15.67 -19.81
N ASP A 136 -1.38 16.45 -20.28
CA ASP A 136 -1.18 17.85 -20.65
C ASP A 136 -1.47 18.82 -19.48
N VAL A 137 -2.06 18.33 -18.38
CA VAL A 137 -2.39 19.11 -17.17
C VAL A 137 -1.18 19.18 -16.22
N ARG A 138 -0.86 20.40 -15.74
CA ARG A 138 0.35 20.69 -14.95
C ARG A 138 0.16 21.70 -13.81
N ASP A 139 -0.85 22.56 -13.90
CA ASP A 139 -1.17 23.55 -12.88
C ASP A 139 -1.96 22.90 -11.74
N ALA A 140 -1.76 23.40 -10.52
CA ALA A 140 -2.33 22.77 -9.32
C ALA A 140 -3.87 22.84 -9.29
N ASP A 141 -4.45 23.95 -9.75
CA ASP A 141 -5.90 24.17 -9.77
C ASP A 141 -6.62 23.13 -10.64
N THR A 142 -6.15 22.91 -11.87
CA THR A 142 -6.74 21.92 -12.77
C THR A 142 -6.50 20.50 -12.26
N ILE A 143 -5.35 20.21 -11.63
CA ILE A 143 -5.09 18.90 -11.01
C ILE A 143 -6.09 18.62 -9.88
N ALA A 144 -6.32 19.59 -9.00
CA ALA A 144 -7.30 19.45 -7.93
C ALA A 144 -8.72 19.22 -8.50
N ALA A 145 -9.12 19.96 -9.52
CA ALA A 145 -10.40 19.78 -10.20
C ALA A 145 -10.52 18.37 -10.84
N GLU A 146 -9.45 17.88 -11.48
CA GLU A 146 -9.43 16.55 -12.09
C GLU A 146 -9.42 15.43 -11.04
N ALA A 147 -8.83 15.66 -9.86
CA ALA A 147 -8.91 14.76 -8.70
C ALA A 147 -10.34 14.68 -8.14
N VAL A 148 -11.05 15.81 -8.04
CA VAL A 148 -12.48 15.83 -7.68
C VAL A 148 -13.32 15.05 -8.70
N ALA A 149 -13.08 15.27 -10.00
CA ALA A 149 -13.74 14.50 -11.05
C ALA A 149 -13.37 13.00 -11.01
N HIS A 150 -12.18 12.64 -10.51
CA HIS A 150 -11.78 11.24 -10.28
C HIS A 150 -12.69 10.60 -9.26
N LEU A 151 -12.86 11.24 -8.10
CA LEU A 151 -13.67 10.72 -7.00
C LEU A 151 -15.14 10.55 -7.39
N ARG A 152 -15.72 11.53 -8.11
CA ARG A 152 -17.09 11.43 -8.64
C ARG A 152 -17.26 10.25 -9.59
N GLU A 153 -16.32 10.07 -10.51
CA GLU A 153 -16.34 8.96 -11.46
C GLU A 153 -16.15 7.60 -10.79
N ALA A 154 -15.20 7.51 -9.86
CA ALA A 154 -14.88 6.30 -9.11
C ALA A 154 -16.05 5.88 -8.21
N THR A 155 -16.74 6.83 -7.58
CA THR A 155 -17.85 6.57 -6.65
C THR A 155 -19.02 5.89 -7.35
N ASN A 156 -19.42 6.33 -8.54
CA ASN A 156 -20.42 5.66 -9.40
C ASN A 156 -21.69 5.19 -8.65
N GLY A 157 -22.23 6.06 -7.77
CA GLY A 157 -23.41 5.78 -6.95
C GLY A 157 -23.23 4.59 -5.99
N GLY A 158 -22.04 4.42 -5.41
CA GLY A 158 -21.68 3.32 -4.51
C GLY A 158 -21.09 2.10 -5.23
N ARG A 159 -21.31 1.96 -6.54
CA ARG A 159 -20.72 0.87 -7.35
C ARG A 159 -19.29 1.21 -7.79
N ILE A 160 -18.37 1.19 -6.83
CA ILE A 160 -17.02 1.71 -6.98
C ILE A 160 -16.33 1.13 -8.23
N ARG A 161 -15.79 2.02 -9.06
CA ARG A 161 -15.08 1.67 -10.31
C ARG A 161 -13.59 1.92 -10.15
N PRO A 162 -12.72 1.01 -10.63
CA PRO A 162 -11.29 1.28 -10.69
C PRO A 162 -10.97 2.35 -11.74
N VAL A 163 -10.39 3.46 -11.29
CA VAL A 163 -10.01 4.60 -12.13
C VAL A 163 -8.56 4.97 -11.82
N ILE A 164 -7.83 5.43 -12.83
CA ILE A 164 -6.56 6.16 -12.67
C ILE A 164 -6.63 7.46 -13.48
N THR A 165 -6.15 8.55 -12.90
CA THR A 165 -5.90 9.81 -13.64
C THR A 165 -4.42 10.00 -13.78
N VAL A 166 -3.89 10.05 -14.99
CA VAL A 166 -2.45 10.24 -15.22
C VAL A 166 -2.18 11.67 -15.66
N PHE A 167 -1.49 12.43 -14.80
CA PHE A 167 -1.08 13.80 -15.09
C PHE A 167 0.25 13.86 -15.85
N ALA A 168 0.77 15.06 -16.09
CA ALA A 168 2.00 15.24 -16.85
C ALA A 168 3.20 14.45 -16.28
N PRO A 169 4.05 13.87 -17.14
CA PRO A 169 5.27 13.20 -16.72
C PRO A 169 6.36 14.20 -16.33
N GLU A 170 7.39 13.68 -15.68
CA GLU A 170 8.70 14.33 -15.64
C GLU A 170 9.31 14.40 -17.04
N ALA A 171 9.99 15.51 -17.34
CA ALA A 171 10.75 15.69 -18.57
C ALA A 171 12.04 16.47 -18.28
N PRO A 172 13.06 16.38 -19.15
CA PRO A 172 14.30 17.14 -19.00
C PRO A 172 14.03 18.63 -18.78
N GLY A 173 14.50 19.18 -17.66
CA GLY A 173 14.33 20.59 -17.29
C GLY A 173 12.88 21.00 -16.96
N ARG A 174 11.94 20.05 -16.88
CA ARG A 174 10.52 20.34 -16.64
C ARG A 174 9.90 19.31 -15.67
N PRO A 175 9.85 19.60 -14.36
CA PRO A 175 9.28 18.68 -13.40
C PRO A 175 7.78 18.42 -13.66
N GLY A 176 7.34 17.19 -13.41
CA GLY A 176 5.91 16.87 -13.35
C GLY A 176 5.25 17.47 -12.10
N PRO A 177 3.92 17.53 -12.02
CA PRO A 177 3.23 17.93 -10.80
C PRO A 177 3.31 16.86 -9.70
N ARG A 178 2.87 17.18 -8.48
CA ARG A 178 2.78 16.26 -7.33
C ARG A 178 1.48 16.47 -6.56
N ILE A 179 0.93 15.37 -6.04
CA ILE A 179 -0.08 15.40 -4.98
C ILE A 179 0.60 14.88 -3.72
N TRP A 180 0.64 15.69 -2.67
CA TRP A 180 1.37 15.34 -1.45
C TRP A 180 0.60 14.33 -0.60
N ASN A 181 -0.74 14.36 -0.67
CA ASN A 181 -1.59 13.42 0.04
C ASN A 181 -1.28 11.98 -0.36
N GLU A 182 -1.22 11.08 0.64
CA GLU A 182 -1.09 9.64 0.40
C GLU A 182 -2.27 9.09 -0.40
N GLN A 183 -3.47 9.57 -0.07
CA GLN A 183 -4.71 9.26 -0.79
C GLN A 183 -5.48 10.55 -1.03
N LEU A 184 -6.28 10.60 -2.10
CA LEU A 184 -7.10 11.77 -2.42
C LEU A 184 -8.06 12.13 -1.29
N VAL A 185 -8.61 11.14 -0.59
CA VAL A 185 -9.42 11.36 0.62
C VAL A 185 -8.70 10.78 1.81
N ARG A 186 -8.45 11.62 2.82
CA ARG A 186 -7.94 11.24 4.15
C ARG A 186 -8.57 12.16 5.18
N TYR A 187 -8.56 11.73 6.43
CA TYR A 187 -8.99 12.55 7.56
C TYR A 187 -7.81 13.28 8.19
N ALA A 188 -8.01 14.51 8.61
CA ALA A 188 -7.00 15.32 9.28
C ALA A 188 -6.62 14.74 10.65
N GLY A 189 -5.43 15.09 11.13
CA GLY A 189 -4.93 14.75 12.45
C GLY A 189 -4.43 15.99 13.18
N TYR A 190 -5.15 16.44 14.20
CA TYR A 190 -4.80 17.64 14.97
C TYR A 190 -4.06 17.24 16.25
N ALA A 191 -2.75 17.41 16.28
CA ALA A 191 -1.94 17.20 17.47
C ALA A 191 -2.13 18.35 18.46
N ASP A 192 -2.38 18.02 19.73
CA ASP A 192 -2.35 18.98 20.83
C ASP A 192 -0.92 19.18 21.37
N GLY A 193 -0.75 20.13 22.29
CA GLY A 193 0.55 20.43 22.91
C GLY A 193 1.13 19.30 23.77
N ALA A 194 0.36 18.25 24.06
CA ALA A 194 0.79 17.07 24.80
C ALA A 194 1.06 15.86 23.88
N GLY A 195 0.92 16.02 22.56
CA GLY A 195 1.15 14.99 21.55
C GLY A 195 -0.03 14.04 21.33
N ARG A 196 -1.19 14.30 21.94
CA ARG A 196 -2.42 13.56 21.64
C ARG A 196 -3.02 14.12 20.35
N VAL A 197 -3.48 13.23 19.48
CA VAL A 197 -4.06 13.62 18.18
C VAL A 197 -5.58 13.43 18.19
N THR A 198 -6.31 14.43 17.71
CA THR A 198 -7.72 14.30 17.33
C THR A 198 -7.82 14.03 15.84
N GLY A 199 -8.56 13.00 15.44
CA GLY A 199 -8.60 12.55 14.04
C GLY A 199 -7.59 11.44 13.78
N ASP A 200 -6.95 11.45 12.61
CA ASP A 200 -6.03 10.40 12.18
C ASP A 200 -4.56 10.78 12.43
N PRO A 201 -3.85 10.16 13.40
CA PRO A 201 -2.45 10.44 13.70
C PRO A 201 -1.52 10.31 12.49
N ARG A 202 -1.86 9.44 11.53
CA ARG A 202 -1.07 9.24 10.31
C ARG A 202 -0.93 10.51 9.48
N ASN A 203 -1.94 11.37 9.51
CA ASN A 203 -1.99 12.58 8.68
C ASN A 203 -1.61 13.84 9.46
N ALA A 204 -1.14 13.72 10.71
CA ALA A 204 -0.88 14.88 11.57
C ALA A 204 0.16 15.84 10.99
N GLY A 205 1.24 15.31 10.41
CA GLY A 205 2.27 16.15 9.78
C GLY A 205 1.76 16.88 8.53
N LEU A 206 1.02 16.19 7.64
CA LEU A 206 0.43 16.83 6.46
C LEU A 206 -0.69 17.82 6.84
N THR A 207 -1.43 17.55 7.92
CA THR A 207 -2.41 18.47 8.51
C THR A 207 -1.72 19.77 8.94
N ALA A 208 -0.64 19.67 9.73
CA ALA A 208 0.14 20.82 10.16
C ALA A 208 0.73 21.60 8.96
N TYR A 209 1.22 20.88 7.93
CA TYR A 209 1.72 21.50 6.71
C TYR A 209 0.65 22.30 5.98
N ALA A 210 -0.55 21.73 5.76
CA ALA A 210 -1.66 22.41 5.12
C ALA A 210 -2.10 23.65 5.91
N THR A 211 -2.18 23.56 7.24
CA THR A 211 -2.46 24.72 8.10
C THR A 211 -1.38 25.80 7.98
N GLY A 212 -0.11 25.40 7.88
CA GLY A 212 1.01 26.31 7.62
C GLY A 212 0.92 27.04 6.27
N LEU A 213 0.31 26.41 5.25
CA LEU A 213 -0.04 27.04 3.97
C LEU A 213 -1.29 27.94 4.05
N GLY A 214 -1.89 28.09 5.23
CA GLY A 214 -3.07 28.93 5.46
C GLY A 214 -4.42 28.22 5.32
N TRP A 215 -4.46 26.89 5.26
CA TRP A 215 -5.73 26.16 5.40
C TRP A 215 -6.29 26.42 6.81
N PRO A 216 -7.55 26.87 6.97
CA PRO A 216 -8.10 27.21 8.29
C PRO A 216 -8.29 26.00 9.22
N GLY A 217 -8.15 24.77 8.70
CA GLY A 217 -8.52 23.55 9.40
C GLY A 217 -10.00 23.22 9.22
N GLY A 218 -10.38 21.99 9.55
CA GLY A 218 -11.76 21.58 9.67
C GLY A 218 -12.38 21.96 11.02
N PRO A 219 -13.61 21.50 11.31
CA PRO A 219 -14.28 21.74 12.59
C PRO A 219 -13.59 21.17 13.85
N GLY A 220 -12.48 20.44 13.70
CA GLY A 220 -11.72 19.81 14.78
C GLY A 220 -12.27 18.45 15.19
N THR A 221 -12.91 17.71 14.28
CA THR A 221 -13.52 16.41 14.58
C THR A 221 -12.61 15.23 14.23
N GLN A 222 -13.06 14.02 14.58
CA GLN A 222 -12.36 12.77 14.26
C GLN A 222 -12.31 12.45 12.76
N PHE A 223 -13.17 13.08 11.95
CA PHE A 223 -13.38 12.74 10.54
C PHE A 223 -13.43 13.99 9.65
N ASP A 224 -12.70 15.04 10.01
CA ASP A 224 -12.54 16.20 9.12
C ASP A 224 -11.76 15.78 7.87
N VAL A 225 -12.31 16.01 6.69
CA VAL A 225 -11.63 15.72 5.42
C VAL A 225 -10.45 16.66 5.25
N LEU A 226 -9.26 16.09 5.03
CA LEU A 226 -8.04 16.84 4.75
C LEU A 226 -8.09 17.43 3.34
N PRO A 227 -7.66 18.69 3.11
CA PRO A 227 -7.59 19.25 1.77
C PRO A 227 -6.51 18.54 0.95
N LEU A 228 -6.62 18.60 -0.38
CA LEU A 228 -5.54 18.21 -1.27
C LEU A 228 -4.43 19.25 -1.20
N VAL A 229 -3.19 18.83 -0.94
CA VAL A 229 -1.99 19.64 -1.12
C VAL A 229 -1.37 19.26 -2.46
N VAL A 230 -1.48 20.17 -3.42
CA VAL A 230 -1.07 19.96 -4.82
C VAL A 230 0.02 20.94 -5.20
N GLN A 231 1.10 20.39 -5.76
CA GLN A 231 2.22 21.15 -6.29
C GLN A 231 2.20 21.04 -7.82
N GLY A 232 2.05 22.18 -8.50
CA GLY A 232 2.10 22.24 -9.95
C GLY A 232 3.55 22.18 -10.46
N SER A 233 3.75 22.31 -11.77
CA SER A 233 5.09 22.47 -12.36
C SER A 233 5.76 23.81 -11.99
N ASP A 234 5.08 24.71 -11.28
CA ASP A 234 5.63 25.96 -10.72
C ASP A 234 6.36 25.76 -9.39
N ASP A 235 6.45 24.50 -8.91
CA ASP A 235 7.10 24.08 -7.68
C ASP A 235 6.45 24.67 -6.40
N LYS A 236 5.24 25.24 -6.50
CA LYS A 236 4.53 25.85 -5.37
C LYS A 236 3.37 24.99 -4.90
N PRO A 237 3.44 24.38 -3.70
CA PRO A 237 2.32 23.65 -3.13
C PRO A 237 1.20 24.62 -2.71
N ARG A 238 -0.05 24.22 -2.98
CA ARG A 238 -1.28 24.92 -2.60
C ARG A 238 -2.27 23.89 -2.05
N TRP A 239 -3.15 24.33 -1.16
CA TRP A 239 -4.22 23.48 -0.64
C TRP A 239 -5.54 23.72 -1.38
N PHE A 240 -6.34 22.67 -1.52
CA PHE A 240 -7.64 22.68 -2.19
C PHE A 240 -8.64 21.83 -1.40
N GLU A 241 -9.76 22.41 -0.98
CA GLU A 241 -10.83 21.65 -0.33
C GLU A 241 -11.51 20.70 -1.32
N LEU A 242 -11.85 19.51 -0.84
CA LEU A 242 -12.68 18.57 -1.58
C LEU A 242 -14.14 18.93 -1.35
N PRO A 243 -14.93 19.12 -2.43
CA PRO A 243 -16.37 19.32 -2.29
C PRO A 243 -17.06 18.13 -1.63
N ASP A 244 -18.07 18.39 -0.79
CA ASP A 244 -18.85 17.36 -0.09
C ASP A 244 -19.44 16.33 -1.06
N ASP A 245 -19.87 16.74 -2.25
CA ASP A 245 -20.46 15.86 -3.25
C ASP A 245 -19.45 14.89 -3.90
N ALA A 246 -18.15 15.17 -3.77
CA ALA A 246 -17.08 14.32 -4.26
C ALA A 246 -16.63 13.29 -3.22
N VAL A 247 -16.93 13.51 -1.94
CA VAL A 247 -16.51 12.63 -0.83
C VAL A 247 -17.70 11.83 -0.32
N HIS A 248 -17.83 10.61 -0.83
CA HIS A 248 -18.85 9.69 -0.32
C HIS A 248 -18.35 8.98 0.94
N GLU A 249 -19.00 9.22 2.08
CA GLU A 249 -18.72 8.55 3.35
C GLU A 249 -19.82 7.55 3.74
N VAL A 250 -19.42 6.45 4.37
CA VAL A 250 -20.31 5.45 4.94
C VAL A 250 -20.28 5.57 6.46
N PRO A 251 -21.39 5.96 7.12
CA PRO A 251 -21.53 5.88 8.57
C PRO A 251 -21.51 4.42 9.02
N LEU A 252 -20.73 4.10 10.05
CA LEU A 252 -20.55 2.73 10.49
C LEU A 252 -21.55 2.34 11.60
N ARG A 253 -22.11 1.15 11.47
CA ARG A 253 -23.07 0.52 12.38
C ARG A 253 -22.76 -0.97 12.49
N HIS A 254 -23.16 -1.59 13.59
CA HIS A 254 -23.03 -3.03 13.79
C HIS A 254 -24.39 -3.72 13.54
N PRO A 255 -24.44 -4.91 12.93
CA PRO A 255 -25.70 -5.62 12.67
C PRO A 255 -26.45 -6.02 13.95
N ASP A 256 -25.73 -6.26 15.05
CA ASP A 256 -26.31 -6.79 16.30
C ASP A 256 -26.22 -5.81 17.48
N ASP A 257 -25.45 -4.72 17.35
CA ASP A 257 -25.10 -3.82 18.45
C ASP A 257 -25.46 -2.36 18.15
N ASP A 258 -26.65 -1.94 18.58
CA ASP A 258 -27.18 -0.58 18.35
C ASP A 258 -26.27 0.52 18.91
N TRP A 259 -25.53 0.24 19.98
CA TRP A 259 -24.61 1.20 20.61
C TRP A 259 -23.48 1.62 19.65
N PHE A 260 -23.16 0.81 18.64
CA PHE A 260 -22.06 1.09 17.71
C PHE A 260 -22.30 2.38 16.92
N ALA A 261 -23.55 2.63 16.50
CA ALA A 261 -23.91 3.84 15.76
C ALA A 261 -23.66 5.12 16.57
N ALA A 262 -23.77 5.05 17.90
CA ALA A 262 -23.51 6.18 18.80
C ALA A 262 -22.03 6.56 18.90
N LEU A 263 -21.11 5.72 18.39
CA LEU A 263 -19.70 6.09 18.26
C LEU A 263 -19.45 7.14 17.17
N GLY A 264 -20.40 7.35 16.25
CA GLY A 264 -20.29 8.38 15.20
C GLY A 264 -19.20 8.10 14.15
N LEU A 265 -18.72 6.85 14.07
CA LEU A 265 -17.68 6.43 13.14
C LEU A 265 -18.16 6.49 11.70
N ARG A 266 -17.26 6.81 10.79
CA ARG A 266 -17.50 6.80 9.34
C ARG A 266 -16.22 6.51 8.59
N TRP A 267 -16.34 6.12 7.33
CA TRP A 267 -15.19 6.01 6.44
C TRP A 267 -15.56 6.38 5.01
N HIS A 268 -14.65 7.05 4.29
CA HIS A 268 -14.81 7.38 2.88
C HIS A 268 -14.82 6.11 2.02
N ALA A 269 -15.56 6.13 0.92
CA ALA A 269 -15.82 4.93 0.13
C ALA A 269 -14.72 4.58 -0.88
N VAL A 270 -13.93 5.57 -1.34
CA VAL A 270 -12.97 5.41 -2.44
C VAL A 270 -11.52 5.47 -1.92
N PRO A 271 -10.77 4.35 -1.90
CA PRO A 271 -9.35 4.33 -1.57
C PRO A 271 -8.48 4.75 -2.76
N ALA A 272 -8.42 6.05 -3.06
CA ALA A 272 -7.63 6.56 -4.18
C ALA A 272 -6.20 6.95 -3.74
N ILE A 273 -5.22 6.07 -3.94
CA ILE A 273 -3.79 6.33 -3.66
C ILE A 273 -3.28 7.40 -4.63
N SER A 274 -2.57 8.42 -4.13
CA SER A 274 -2.16 9.59 -4.91
C SER A 274 -0.67 9.95 -4.86
N ASN A 275 0.13 9.33 -3.98
CA ASN A 275 1.55 9.65 -3.79
C ASN A 275 2.54 8.63 -4.40
N MET A 276 2.09 7.78 -5.32
CA MET A 276 2.96 6.85 -6.06
C MET A 276 3.29 7.41 -7.45
N CYS A 277 4.54 7.25 -7.91
CA CYS A 277 4.86 7.47 -9.32
C CYS A 277 4.47 6.23 -10.15
N LEU A 278 3.74 6.44 -11.24
CA LEU A 278 3.55 5.42 -12.26
C LEU A 278 4.74 5.47 -13.23
N GLU A 279 5.52 4.39 -13.28
CA GLU A 279 6.70 4.27 -14.15
C GLU A 279 6.39 3.31 -15.31
N ILE A 280 6.48 3.81 -16.55
CA ILE A 280 6.21 3.05 -17.78
C ILE A 280 7.36 3.32 -18.76
N GLY A 281 8.09 2.26 -19.14
CA GLY A 281 9.14 2.35 -20.17
C GLY A 281 10.16 3.48 -19.95
N GLY A 282 10.60 3.68 -18.70
CA GLY A 282 11.52 4.76 -18.32
C GLY A 282 10.91 6.15 -18.10
N ILE A 283 9.61 6.34 -18.34
CA ILE A 283 8.90 7.60 -18.05
C ILE A 283 8.27 7.55 -16.65
N CYS A 284 8.55 8.54 -15.81
CA CYS A 284 7.86 8.72 -14.52
C CYS A 284 6.67 9.69 -14.66
N TYR A 285 5.50 9.21 -14.23
CA TYR A 285 4.28 9.98 -14.01
C TYR A 285 4.08 10.17 -12.50
N PRO A 286 4.60 11.26 -11.92
CA PRO A 286 4.72 11.41 -10.47
C PRO A 286 3.40 11.75 -9.77
N ALA A 287 2.38 12.17 -10.52
CA ALA A 287 1.00 12.31 -10.03
C ALA A 287 0.10 11.44 -10.91
N ALA A 288 -0.27 10.28 -10.39
CA ALA A 288 -1.12 9.32 -11.08
C ALA A 288 -2.14 8.68 -10.13
N PRO A 289 -3.05 9.46 -9.51
CA PRO A 289 -3.96 8.92 -8.51
C PRO A 289 -4.81 7.77 -9.06
N PHE A 290 -4.87 6.68 -8.31
CA PHE A 290 -5.49 5.41 -8.69
C PHE A 290 -6.33 4.85 -7.54
N ASN A 291 -7.52 4.33 -7.86
CA ASN A 291 -8.36 3.62 -6.90
C ASN A 291 -8.75 2.21 -7.38
N GLY A 292 -8.89 1.31 -6.41
CA GLY A 292 -9.78 0.15 -6.49
C GLY A 292 -11.00 0.38 -5.59
N TRP A 293 -11.38 -0.64 -4.84
CA TRP A 293 -12.32 -0.53 -3.72
C TRP A 293 -11.71 -1.21 -2.49
N TYR A 294 -12.26 -0.91 -1.33
CA TYR A 294 -11.75 -1.44 -0.08
C TYR A 294 -11.93 -2.96 0.05
N MET A 295 -10.92 -3.62 0.62
CA MET A 295 -11.09 -4.81 1.41
C MET A 295 -11.40 -4.40 2.86
N GLY A 296 -12.43 -4.98 3.48
CA GLY A 296 -12.93 -4.52 4.79
C GLY A 296 -11.88 -4.42 5.90
N THR A 297 -10.85 -5.27 5.85
CA THR A 297 -9.75 -5.27 6.82
C THR A 297 -8.83 -4.06 6.72
N GLU A 298 -8.80 -3.36 5.59
CA GLU A 298 -8.09 -2.07 5.48
C GLU A 298 -8.69 -1.01 6.41
N ILE A 299 -10.02 -1.01 6.56
CA ILE A 299 -10.73 -0.10 7.45
C ILE A 299 -10.77 -0.69 8.86
N GLY A 300 -11.39 -1.85 9.03
CA GLY A 300 -11.71 -2.41 10.34
C GLY A 300 -10.51 -2.93 11.12
N ALA A 301 -9.53 -3.53 10.43
CA ALA A 301 -8.37 -4.13 11.09
C ALA A 301 -7.12 -3.25 11.08
N ARG A 302 -7.04 -2.23 10.22
CA ARG A 302 -5.93 -1.28 10.17
C ARG A 302 -6.39 0.09 10.65
N ASN A 303 -7.09 0.85 9.81
CA ASN A 303 -7.41 2.25 10.09
C ASN A 303 -8.11 2.46 11.44
N LEU A 304 -9.07 1.62 11.78
CA LEU A 304 -9.85 1.74 13.02
C LEU A 304 -9.19 1.06 14.22
N ALA A 305 -8.33 0.07 14.03
CA ALA A 305 -7.84 -0.80 15.10
C ALA A 305 -6.37 -0.61 15.46
N ASP A 306 -5.52 -0.16 14.53
CA ASP A 306 -4.10 0.04 14.79
C ASP A 306 -3.92 1.10 15.91
N THR A 307 -2.99 0.83 16.84
CA THR A 307 -2.73 1.69 18.01
C THR A 307 -2.13 3.05 17.66
N ASP A 308 -1.49 3.15 16.49
CA ASP A 308 -0.96 4.39 15.92
C ASP A 308 -1.96 5.06 14.94
N ARG A 309 -3.23 4.61 14.96
CA ARG A 309 -4.34 5.16 14.17
C ARG A 309 -5.50 5.57 15.08
N TYR A 310 -6.71 5.05 14.87
CA TYR A 310 -7.89 5.39 15.68
C TYR A 310 -8.00 4.58 16.98
N ASP A 311 -7.22 3.49 17.14
CA ASP A 311 -7.12 2.66 18.35
C ASP A 311 -8.48 2.31 19.01
N LEU A 312 -9.43 1.79 18.23
CA LEU A 312 -10.80 1.55 18.72
C LEU A 312 -10.98 0.21 19.45
N LEU A 313 -9.97 -0.67 19.48
CA LEU A 313 -10.11 -1.97 20.13
C LEU A 313 -10.48 -1.87 21.62
N PRO A 314 -9.87 -0.99 22.44
CA PRO A 314 -10.28 -0.83 23.84
C PRO A 314 -11.72 -0.33 23.98
N VAL A 315 -12.16 0.58 23.09
CA VAL A 315 -13.52 1.14 23.11
C VAL A 315 -14.56 0.07 22.82
N VAL A 316 -14.32 -0.74 21.79
CA VAL A 316 -15.21 -1.84 21.40
C VAL A 316 -15.23 -2.91 22.49
N ALA A 317 -14.08 -3.28 23.05
CA ALA A 317 -14.00 -4.27 24.11
C ALA A 317 -14.78 -3.85 25.37
N ALA A 318 -14.68 -2.57 25.76
CA ALA A 318 -15.45 -2.03 26.89
C ALA A 318 -16.96 -2.08 26.63
N ARG A 319 -17.40 -1.74 25.41
CA ARG A 319 -18.82 -1.78 25.01
C ARG A 319 -19.40 -3.20 24.95
N LEU A 320 -18.57 -4.18 24.61
CA LEU A 320 -18.91 -5.60 24.60
C LEU A 320 -18.79 -6.26 26.00
N GLY A 321 -18.31 -5.53 27.02
CA GLY A 321 -18.11 -6.07 28.36
C GLY A 321 -17.03 -7.15 28.43
N LEU A 322 -15.98 -7.06 27.60
CA LEU A 322 -14.89 -8.02 27.56
C LEU A 322 -13.92 -7.80 28.72
N ASP A 323 -13.33 -8.89 29.23
CA ASP A 323 -12.23 -8.83 30.18
C ASP A 323 -10.93 -8.44 29.45
N THR A 324 -10.50 -7.19 29.63
CA THR A 324 -9.27 -6.64 29.04
C THR A 324 -8.04 -6.73 29.96
N SER A 325 -8.12 -7.50 31.06
CA SER A 325 -7.04 -7.59 32.06
C SER A 325 -5.77 -8.28 31.54
N THR A 326 -5.90 -9.17 30.56
CA THR A 326 -4.77 -9.90 29.98
C THR A 326 -5.05 -10.25 28.52
N ASP A 327 -4.01 -10.21 27.67
CA ASP A 327 -4.11 -10.63 26.27
C ASP A 327 -4.55 -12.11 26.13
N ARG A 328 -4.39 -12.94 27.17
CA ARG A 328 -4.84 -14.34 27.17
C ARG A 328 -6.36 -14.50 27.08
N THR A 329 -7.15 -13.47 27.38
CA THR A 329 -8.61 -13.51 27.19
C THR A 329 -9.03 -13.36 25.72
N LEU A 330 -8.08 -13.03 24.83
CA LEU A 330 -8.31 -12.80 23.40
C LEU A 330 -9.32 -11.68 23.14
N TRP A 331 -9.39 -10.70 24.03
CA TRP A 331 -10.31 -9.57 23.91
C TRP A 331 -10.04 -8.74 22.65
N LYS A 332 -8.76 -8.59 22.25
CA LYS A 332 -8.36 -7.89 21.02
C LYS A 332 -8.91 -8.59 19.79
N ASP A 333 -8.76 -9.91 19.72
CA ASP A 333 -9.23 -10.74 18.61
C ASP A 333 -10.76 -10.61 18.45
N ARG A 334 -11.51 -10.69 19.55
CA ARG A 334 -12.96 -10.54 19.52
C ARG A 334 -13.39 -9.13 19.09
N ALA A 335 -12.80 -8.09 19.65
CA ALA A 335 -13.09 -6.70 19.27
C ALA A 335 -12.74 -6.43 17.79
N LEU A 336 -11.63 -6.99 17.30
CA LEU A 336 -11.18 -6.85 15.92
C LEU A 336 -12.16 -7.50 14.94
N VAL A 337 -12.72 -8.67 15.28
CA VAL A 337 -13.77 -9.32 14.48
C VAL A 337 -15.02 -8.43 14.38
N GLU A 338 -15.53 -7.91 15.51
CA GLU A 338 -16.75 -7.08 15.48
C GLU A 338 -16.54 -5.74 14.75
N LEU A 339 -15.35 -5.13 14.82
CA LEU A 339 -15.01 -3.95 14.01
C LEU A 339 -15.10 -4.25 12.51
N ASN A 340 -14.53 -5.38 12.07
CA ASN A 340 -14.58 -5.78 10.66
C ASN A 340 -16.01 -6.11 10.21
N ARG A 341 -16.80 -6.74 11.09
CA ARG A 341 -18.20 -7.04 10.84
C ARG A 341 -19.05 -5.78 10.70
N ALA A 342 -18.84 -4.77 11.55
CA ALA A 342 -19.48 -3.46 11.43
C ALA A 342 -19.17 -2.79 10.08
N VAL A 343 -17.89 -2.78 9.67
CA VAL A 343 -17.47 -2.19 8.40
C VAL A 343 -18.18 -2.84 7.22
N LEU A 344 -18.09 -4.17 7.09
CA LEU A 344 -18.71 -4.89 5.96
C LEU A 344 -20.22 -4.67 5.94
N HIS A 345 -20.90 -4.83 7.08
CA HIS A 345 -22.34 -4.62 7.19
C HIS A 345 -22.76 -3.21 6.78
N SER A 346 -22.00 -2.19 7.19
CA SER A 346 -22.33 -0.79 6.90
C SER A 346 -22.22 -0.48 5.41
N PHE A 347 -21.15 -0.94 4.77
CA PHE A 347 -20.93 -0.76 3.33
C PHE A 347 -21.99 -1.51 2.52
N ASP A 348 -22.31 -2.76 2.88
CA ASP A 348 -23.36 -3.54 2.25
C ASP A 348 -24.73 -2.84 2.35
N THR A 349 -25.08 -2.36 3.55
CA THR A 349 -26.35 -1.67 3.81
C THR A 349 -26.43 -0.33 3.06
N ALA A 350 -25.30 0.36 2.89
CA ALA A 350 -25.21 1.60 2.13
C ALA A 350 -25.19 1.38 0.60
N GLY A 351 -25.12 0.12 0.13
CA GLY A 351 -24.99 -0.19 -1.29
C GLY A 351 -23.63 0.22 -1.89
N VAL A 352 -22.59 0.29 -1.05
CA VAL A 352 -21.24 0.69 -1.43
C VAL A 352 -20.36 -0.54 -1.60
N THR A 353 -19.61 -0.59 -2.71
CA THR A 353 -18.76 -1.74 -3.05
C THR A 353 -17.63 -1.89 -2.04
N ILE A 354 -17.59 -3.06 -1.40
CA ILE A 354 -16.51 -3.52 -0.53
C ILE A 354 -16.32 -5.02 -0.75
N THR A 355 -15.17 -5.57 -0.36
CA THR A 355 -14.96 -7.04 -0.33
C THR A 355 -14.49 -7.50 1.03
N ASP A 356 -14.88 -8.72 1.41
CA ASP A 356 -14.26 -9.41 2.54
C ASP A 356 -12.91 -10.02 2.13
N HIS A 357 -12.06 -10.24 3.13
CA HIS A 357 -10.69 -10.70 2.93
C HIS A 357 -10.59 -12.19 2.55
N HIS A 358 -11.60 -13.02 2.85
CA HIS A 358 -11.62 -14.42 2.42
C HIS A 358 -11.93 -14.52 0.92
N THR A 359 -12.92 -13.76 0.46
CA THR A 359 -13.27 -13.68 -0.97
C THR A 359 -12.13 -13.11 -1.79
N GLU A 360 -11.50 -12.03 -1.33
CA GLU A 360 -10.40 -11.41 -2.06
C GLU A 360 -9.15 -12.30 -2.08
N SER A 361 -8.88 -13.04 -0.99
CA SER A 361 -7.84 -14.08 -0.98
C SER A 361 -8.08 -15.16 -2.04
N ARG A 362 -9.31 -15.65 -2.20
CA ARG A 362 -9.65 -16.62 -3.26
C ARG A 362 -9.46 -16.04 -4.65
N ARG A 363 -9.89 -14.80 -4.87
CA ARG A 363 -9.74 -14.08 -6.15
C ARG A 363 -8.29 -13.84 -6.50
N PHE A 364 -7.44 -13.55 -5.52
CA PHE A 364 -6.01 -13.42 -5.71
C PHE A 364 -5.37 -14.72 -6.19
N LEU A 365 -5.73 -15.87 -5.60
CA LEU A 365 -5.24 -17.17 -6.07
C LEU A 365 -5.69 -17.47 -7.51
N ALA A 366 -6.95 -17.18 -7.84
CA ALA A 366 -7.45 -17.30 -9.21
C ALA A 366 -6.70 -16.39 -10.18
N HIS A 367 -6.31 -15.17 -9.76
CA HIS A 367 -5.45 -14.29 -10.55
C HIS A 367 -4.10 -14.95 -10.84
N LEU A 368 -3.42 -15.50 -9.83
CA LEU A 368 -2.13 -16.18 -10.02
C LEU A 368 -2.25 -17.35 -11.01
N GLU A 369 -3.32 -18.13 -10.91
CA GLU A 369 -3.60 -19.24 -11.85
C GLU A 369 -3.83 -18.73 -13.29
N GLN A 370 -4.56 -17.63 -13.47
CA GLN A 370 -4.78 -17.01 -14.79
C GLN A 370 -3.51 -16.44 -15.41
N GLU A 371 -2.62 -15.88 -14.60
CA GLU A 371 -1.36 -15.32 -15.10
C GLU A 371 -0.36 -16.42 -15.43
N ALA A 372 -0.25 -17.46 -14.58
CA ALA A 372 0.54 -18.65 -14.85
C ALA A 372 0.05 -19.39 -16.11
N GLY A 373 -1.27 -19.52 -16.28
CA GLY A 373 -1.87 -20.12 -17.48
C GLY A 373 -1.60 -19.36 -18.78
N ARG A 374 -1.15 -18.10 -18.69
CA ARG A 374 -0.71 -17.27 -19.82
C ARG A 374 0.82 -17.18 -19.93
N GLY A 375 1.55 -18.02 -19.19
CA GLY A 375 3.02 -18.03 -19.17
C GLY A 375 3.64 -16.80 -18.51
N ARG A 376 2.88 -16.00 -17.77
CA ARG A 376 3.38 -14.80 -17.09
C ARG A 376 3.73 -15.09 -15.65
N ARG A 377 4.87 -14.57 -15.22
CA ARG A 377 5.30 -14.59 -13.82
C ARG A 377 4.92 -13.27 -13.17
N VAL A 378 4.11 -13.32 -12.12
CA VAL A 378 3.73 -12.16 -11.31
C VAL A 378 4.23 -12.35 -9.89
N GLY A 379 4.86 -11.32 -9.32
CA GLY A 379 5.38 -11.36 -7.95
C GLY A 379 4.29 -11.11 -6.91
N ALA A 380 4.59 -11.41 -5.65
CA ALA A 380 3.76 -11.03 -4.51
C ALA A 380 4.62 -10.88 -3.26
N ASP A 381 4.28 -9.89 -2.43
CA ASP A 381 4.84 -9.72 -1.09
C ASP A 381 3.92 -10.36 -0.07
N TRP A 382 4.34 -11.51 0.49
CA TRP A 382 3.53 -12.28 1.43
C TRP A 382 3.00 -11.44 2.59
N SER A 383 3.82 -10.51 3.11
CA SER A 383 3.48 -9.66 4.26
C SER A 383 2.35 -8.66 3.98
N TRP A 384 2.12 -8.36 2.69
CA TRP A 384 1.04 -7.48 2.24
C TRP A 384 -0.18 -8.25 1.71
N ILE A 385 0.04 -9.45 1.17
CA ILE A 385 -1.03 -10.27 0.59
C ILE A 385 -1.83 -11.00 1.66
N VAL A 386 -1.20 -11.47 2.74
CA VAL A 386 -1.91 -12.12 3.83
C VAL A 386 -2.72 -11.08 4.61
N PRO A 387 -4.05 -11.24 4.76
CA PRO A 387 -4.85 -10.28 5.51
C PRO A 387 -4.40 -10.14 6.97
N PRO A 388 -4.54 -8.94 7.57
CA PRO A 388 -4.06 -8.64 8.92
C PRO A 388 -4.87 -9.33 10.04
N ILE A 389 -5.96 -10.01 9.70
CA ILE A 389 -6.76 -10.84 10.59
C ILE A 389 -7.04 -12.16 9.89
N SER A 390 -7.09 -13.26 10.65
CA SER A 390 -7.49 -14.58 10.16
C SER A 390 -6.60 -15.15 9.04
N GLY A 391 -5.31 -14.76 9.01
CA GLY A 391 -4.38 -15.12 7.93
C GLY A 391 -4.37 -16.62 7.61
N ALA A 392 -4.19 -17.48 8.61
CA ALA A 392 -4.17 -18.94 8.42
C ALA A 392 -5.50 -19.54 7.92
N ALA A 393 -6.61 -18.82 8.06
CA ALA A 393 -7.92 -19.18 7.50
C ALA A 393 -8.10 -18.75 6.03
N THR A 394 -7.04 -18.21 5.41
CA THR A 394 -7.03 -17.82 3.99
C THR A 394 -6.09 -18.70 3.19
N GLY A 395 -6.44 -18.99 1.94
CA GLY A 395 -5.59 -19.79 1.06
C GLY A 395 -4.25 -19.13 0.72
N VAL A 396 -4.17 -17.80 0.85
CA VAL A 396 -2.95 -17.04 0.52
C VAL A 396 -1.84 -17.18 1.54
N PHE A 397 -2.16 -17.59 2.78
CA PHE A 397 -1.18 -17.84 3.84
C PHE A 397 -0.31 -19.07 3.56
N HIS A 398 -0.90 -20.12 2.98
CA HIS A 398 -0.28 -21.45 2.82
C HIS A 398 0.64 -21.56 1.59
N ARG A 399 1.16 -20.44 1.08
CA ARG A 399 1.99 -20.38 -0.13
C ARG A 399 3.21 -19.49 0.10
N THR A 400 4.30 -19.79 -0.61
CA THR A 400 5.43 -18.88 -0.79
C THR A 400 5.26 -18.12 -2.09
N TYR A 401 5.73 -16.86 -2.11
CA TYR A 401 5.65 -16.00 -3.28
C TYR A 401 7.04 -15.46 -3.63
N ASP A 402 7.33 -15.39 -4.92
CA ASP A 402 8.48 -14.65 -5.41
C ASP A 402 8.19 -13.15 -5.35
N THR A 403 9.15 -12.36 -4.88
CA THR A 403 9.02 -10.89 -4.79
C THR A 403 9.49 -10.17 -6.06
N VAL A 404 9.53 -10.86 -7.21
CA VAL A 404 9.94 -10.28 -8.51
C VAL A 404 9.14 -9.01 -8.79
N GLN A 405 9.83 -7.89 -8.98
CA GLN A 405 9.22 -6.61 -9.32
C GLN A 405 9.39 -6.36 -10.82
N ALA A 406 8.30 -6.54 -11.57
CA ALA A 406 8.25 -6.28 -13.00
C ALA A 406 7.88 -4.81 -13.27
N ARG A 407 8.32 -4.28 -14.41
CA ARG A 407 7.90 -2.98 -14.96
C ARG A 407 6.87 -3.20 -16.08
N PRO A 408 5.94 -2.26 -16.35
CA PRO A 408 5.62 -1.03 -15.61
C PRO A 408 5.25 -1.24 -14.13
N VAL A 409 5.35 -0.19 -13.32
CA VAL A 409 5.17 -0.29 -11.86
C VAL A 409 4.63 1.00 -11.23
N PHE A 410 3.92 0.86 -10.12
CA PHE A 410 3.69 1.97 -9.18
C PHE A 410 4.80 1.97 -8.13
N ALA A 411 5.63 3.02 -8.12
CA ALA A 411 6.77 3.15 -7.23
C ALA A 411 6.49 4.16 -6.10
N HIS A 412 6.95 3.84 -4.89
CA HIS A 412 7.07 4.82 -3.82
C HIS A 412 8.45 5.46 -3.91
N HIS A 413 8.48 6.76 -4.20
CA HIS A 413 9.73 7.53 -4.13
C HIS A 413 9.88 8.11 -2.72
N PRO A 414 11.09 8.08 -2.11
CA PRO A 414 11.31 8.57 -0.74
C PRO A 414 10.79 10.00 -0.50
N GLU A 415 10.97 10.89 -1.47
CA GLU A 415 10.50 12.27 -1.42
C GLU A 415 8.97 12.39 -1.48
N ALA A 416 8.27 11.45 -2.12
CA ALA A 416 6.81 11.41 -2.10
C ALA A 416 6.30 10.93 -0.72
N LEU A 417 7.01 9.99 -0.08
CA LEU A 417 6.71 9.55 1.27
C LEU A 417 6.97 10.66 2.31
N ALA A 418 8.04 11.45 2.15
CA ALA A 418 8.33 12.62 2.99
C ALA A 418 7.23 13.67 2.87
N ARG A 419 6.86 14.06 1.66
CA ARG A 419 5.75 15.02 1.42
C ARG A 419 4.44 14.56 2.03
N ALA A 420 4.12 13.27 1.97
CA ALA A 420 2.91 12.72 2.60
C ALA A 420 2.90 12.81 4.14
N ARG A 421 4.07 12.98 4.77
CA ARG A 421 4.20 13.31 6.20
C ARG A 421 4.25 14.82 6.47
N GLY A 422 4.08 15.67 5.46
CA GLY A 422 4.23 17.12 5.57
C GLY A 422 5.69 17.57 5.68
N GLU A 423 6.65 16.71 5.31
CA GLU A 423 8.07 17.03 5.30
C GLU A 423 8.48 17.56 3.92
N GLU A 424 9.12 18.73 3.88
CA GLU A 424 9.78 19.18 2.66
C GLU A 424 11.04 18.34 2.42
N PRO A 425 11.21 17.74 1.23
CA PRO A 425 12.43 17.02 0.90
C PRO A 425 13.64 17.94 1.04
N ALA A 426 14.75 17.43 1.59
CA ALA A 426 16.01 18.18 1.57
C ALA A 426 16.35 18.58 0.11
N PRO A 427 16.84 19.81 -0.13
CA PRO A 427 17.21 20.22 -1.49
C PRO A 427 18.24 19.24 -2.07
N GLU A 428 18.05 18.82 -3.32
CA GLU A 428 19.10 18.08 -4.05
C GLU A 428 20.40 18.90 -3.98
N PRO A 429 21.57 18.30 -3.70
CA PRO A 429 22.83 19.02 -3.80
C PRO A 429 22.94 19.59 -5.22
N ALA A 430 23.16 20.91 -5.29
CA ALA A 430 23.22 21.65 -6.55
C ALA A 430 24.17 20.96 -7.53
N ARG A 431 23.74 20.84 -8.80
CA ARG A 431 24.62 20.45 -9.91
C ARG A 431 25.88 21.31 -9.81
N ALA A 432 27.05 20.69 -9.72
CA ALA A 432 28.28 21.38 -10.02
C ALA A 432 28.14 21.91 -11.45
N THR A 433 27.84 23.20 -11.57
CA THR A 433 28.05 23.94 -12.81
C THR A 433 29.56 23.93 -13.00
N ASP A 434 30.03 23.07 -13.90
CA ASP A 434 31.40 23.16 -14.41
C ASP A 434 31.54 24.54 -15.07
N LEU A 435 32.15 25.45 -14.32
CA LEU A 435 32.76 26.65 -14.86
C LEU A 435 34.13 26.24 -15.41
N VAL A 436 34.32 26.61 -16.67
CA VAL A 436 35.55 26.61 -17.50
C VAL A 436 35.75 25.38 -18.38
#